data_AF-A0A090QVZ8-F1
#
_entry.id   AF-A0A090QVZ8-F1
#
_cell.length_a   1.000
_cell.length_b   1.000
_cell.length_c   1.000
_cell.angle_alpha   90.00
_cell.angle_beta   90.00
_cell.angle_gamma   90.00
#
_symmetry.space_group_name_H-M   'P 1'
#
loop_
_entity.id
_entity.type
_entity.pdbx_description
1 polymer ?
#
loop_
_entity_poly.entity_id
_entity_poly.type
_entity_poly.pdbx_seq_one_letter_code
_entity_poly.pdbx_strand_id
1 'polypeptide(L)' 'MKGVKVTSLTDNSMAARYGLQKDDIILGVNRKAIKNLGELRKALDKNPNVLALEVKRGSNILYLIIR' A
#
# COMPACT_ATOMS: atom_id res chain seq x y z
N MET A 1 16.10 3.15 -0.85
CA MET A 1 14.97 2.37 -0.25
C MET A 1 14.17 1.75 -1.37
N LYS A 2 13.72 0.49 -1.25
CA LYS A 2 12.90 -0.18 -2.28
C LYS A 2 11.44 -0.23 -1.79
N GLY A 3 10.48 0.00 -2.69
CA GLY A 3 9.06 0.13 -2.37
C GLY A 3 8.32 0.92 -3.45
N VAL A 4 7.03 1.14 -3.25
CA VAL A 4 6.19 1.94 -4.17
C VAL A 4 5.66 3.16 -3.45
N LYS A 5 6.03 4.36 -3.93
CA LYS A 5 5.59 5.63 -3.36
C LYS A 5 4.19 5.98 -3.85
N VAL A 6 3.33 6.37 -2.93
CA VAL A 6 2.02 6.96 -3.23
C VAL A 6 2.20 8.45 -3.55
N THR A 7 2.00 8.83 -4.80
CA THR A 7 2.18 10.21 -5.26
C THR A 7 0.92 11.07 -5.10
N SER A 8 -0.25 10.44 -5.18
CA SER A 8 -1.56 11.03 -5.04
C SER A 8 -2.59 9.96 -4.68
N LEU A 9 -3.72 10.38 -4.14
CA LEU A 9 -4.92 9.56 -3.98
C LEU A 9 -6.12 10.35 -4.52
N THR A 10 -7.09 9.62 -5.05
CA THR A 10 -8.42 10.18 -5.28
C THR A 10 -9.12 10.37 -3.93
N ASP A 11 -9.64 11.57 -3.70
CA ASP A 11 -10.42 11.88 -2.50
C ASP A 11 -11.59 10.92 -2.34
N ASN A 12 -11.87 10.52 -1.10
CA ASN A 12 -12.91 9.55 -0.74
C ASN A 12 -12.79 8.16 -1.39
N SER A 13 -11.66 7.82 -2.03
CA SER A 13 -11.37 6.46 -2.48
C SER A 13 -11.28 5.49 -1.30
N MET A 14 -11.45 4.18 -1.57
CA MET A 14 -11.34 3.17 -0.51
C MET A 14 -10.00 3.25 0.22
N ALA A 15 -8.89 3.31 -0.52
CA ALA A 15 -7.58 3.45 0.08
C ALA A 15 -7.46 4.70 0.99
N ALA A 16 -7.99 5.85 0.57
CA ALA A 16 -7.98 7.06 1.38
C ALA A 16 -8.81 6.91 2.66
N ARG A 17 -10.01 6.30 2.58
CA ARG A 17 -10.89 6.07 3.75
C ARG A 17 -10.27 5.12 4.77
N TYR A 18 -9.47 4.17 4.31
CA TYR A 18 -8.71 3.25 5.16
C TYR A 18 -7.36 3.83 5.62
N GLY A 19 -7.11 5.13 5.35
CA GLY A 19 -6.01 5.87 5.92
C GLY A 19 -4.71 5.81 5.12
N LEU A 20 -4.71 5.36 3.87
CA LEU A 20 -3.56 5.52 2.96
C LEU A 20 -3.40 7.02 2.63
N GLN A 21 -2.16 7.50 2.63
CA GLN A 21 -1.84 8.92 2.47
C GLN A 21 -0.82 9.16 1.36
N LYS A 22 -0.79 10.40 0.87
CA LYS A 22 0.28 10.89 0.02
C LYS A 22 1.61 10.69 0.75
N ASP A 23 2.64 10.36 -0.01
CA ASP A 23 4.01 10.12 0.46
C ASP A 23 4.21 8.86 1.31
N ASP A 24 3.16 8.06 1.55
CA ASP A 24 3.33 6.69 2.00
C ASP A 24 4.18 5.89 1.00
N ILE A 25 5.04 5.02 1.53
CA ILE A 25 5.80 4.06 0.72
C ILE A 25 5.33 2.67 1.08
N ILE A 26 4.68 2.00 0.13
CA ILE A 26 4.23 0.62 0.26
C ILE A 26 5.45 -0.29 0.22
N LEU A 27 5.68 -1.01 1.32
CA LEU A 27 6.77 -1.96 1.52
C LEU A 27 6.29 -3.41 1.36
N GLY A 28 5.00 -3.66 1.58
CA GLY A 28 4.45 -5.02 1.56
C GLY A 28 2.94 -5.06 1.35
N VAL A 29 2.47 -6.19 0.82
CA VAL A 29 1.04 -6.52 0.66
C VAL A 29 0.83 -7.96 1.11
N ASN A 30 -0.10 -8.20 2.04
CA ASN A 30 -0.45 -9.53 2.53
C ASN A 30 0.79 -10.37 2.93
N ARG A 31 1.68 -9.77 3.73
CA ARG A 31 2.97 -10.35 4.20
C ARG A 31 3.99 -10.65 3.09
N LYS A 32 3.75 -10.21 1.86
CA LYS A 32 4.72 -10.28 0.76
C LYS A 32 5.41 -8.93 0.60
N ALA A 33 6.74 -8.93 0.66
CA ALA A 33 7.52 -7.72 0.38
C ALA A 33 7.32 -7.23 -1.07
N ILE A 34 7.20 -5.92 -1.23
CA ILE A 34 7.01 -5.21 -2.50
C ILE A 34 8.16 -4.24 -2.68
N LYS A 35 8.93 -4.44 -3.76
CA LYS A 35 10.14 -3.65 -4.06
C LYS A 35 9.93 -2.66 -5.21
N ASN A 36 8.90 -2.87 -6.02
CA ASN A 36 8.63 -2.12 -7.23
C ASN A 36 7.15 -2.23 -7.65
N LEU A 37 6.75 -1.43 -8.64
CA LEU A 37 5.38 -1.36 -9.13
C LEU A 37 4.90 -2.66 -9.78
N GLY A 38 5.79 -3.42 -10.42
CA GLY A 38 5.44 -4.70 -11.05
C GLY A 38 5.04 -5.76 -10.03
N GLU A 39 5.76 -5.85 -8.91
CA GLU A 39 5.43 -6.73 -7.79
C GLU A 39 4.11 -6.34 -7.13
N LEU A 40 3.85 -5.03 -6.98
CA LEU A 40 2.59 -4.52 -6.44
C LEU A 40 1.41 -4.94 -7.33
N ARG A 41 1.50 -4.69 -8.65
CA ARG A 41 0.46 -5.08 -9.61
C ARG A 41 0.15 -6.57 -9.51
N LYS A 42 1.18 -7.43 -9.57
CA LYS A 42 1.02 -8.89 -9.41
C LYS A 42 0.38 -9.32 -8.09
N ALA A 43 0.58 -8.57 -7.01
CA ALA A 43 -0.05 -8.86 -5.73
C ALA A 43 -1.54 -8.49 -5.73
N LEU A 44 -1.91 -7.42 -6.44
CA LEU A 44 -3.28 -6.95 -6.58
C LEU A 44 -4.09 -7.75 -7.60
N ASP A 45 -3.46 -8.28 -8.66
CA ASP A 45 -4.11 -9.10 -9.70
C ASP A 45 -4.82 -10.35 -9.14
N LYS A 46 -4.46 -10.76 -7.92
CA LYS A 46 -5.12 -11.86 -7.21
C LYS A 46 -6.51 -11.50 -6.68
N ASN A 47 -6.94 -10.24 -6.79
CA ASN A 47 -8.20 -9.70 -6.28
C ASN A 47 -8.53 -10.19 -4.86
N PRO A 48 -7.64 -9.96 -3.88
CA PRO A 48 -7.89 -10.40 -2.51
C PRO A 48 -9.02 -9.58 -1.88
N ASN A 49 -9.93 -10.23 -1.16
CA ASN A 49 -11.00 -9.58 -0.40
C ASN A 49 -10.48 -8.68 0.73
N VAL A 50 -9.22 -8.85 1.15
CA VAL A 50 -8.57 -8.05 2.17
C VAL A 50 -7.14 -7.74 1.72
N LEU A 51 -6.77 -6.46 1.80
CA LEU A 51 -5.41 -5.98 1.56
C LEU A 51 -4.80 -5.50 2.89
N ALA A 52 -3.84 -6.26 3.40
CA ALA A 52 -2.96 -5.82 4.47
C ALA A 52 -1.72 -5.15 3.86
N LEU A 53 -1.70 -3.82 3.86
CA LEU A 53 -0.58 -3.02 3.38
C LEU A 53 0.39 -2.75 4.53
N GLU A 54 1.67 -3.04 4.32
CA GLU A 54 2.75 -2.53 5.15
C GLU A 54 3.26 -1.24 4.49
N VAL A 55 3.15 -0.11 5.18
CA VAL A 55 3.54 1.20 4.65
C VAL A 55 4.52 1.90 5.58
N LYS A 56 5.49 2.59 4.98
CA LYS A 56 6.32 3.56 5.69
C LYS A 56 5.74 4.95 5.51
N ARG A 57 5.45 5.62 6.63
CA ARG A 57 4.98 7.00 6.72
C ARG A 57 5.97 7.83 7.54
N GLY A 58 6.71 8.69 6.87
CA GLY A 58 7.83 9.40 7.51
C GLY A 58 8.85 8.41 8.08
N SER A 59 9.03 8.42 9.41
CA SER A 59 9.89 7.49 10.14
C SER A 59 9.21 6.19 10.58
N ASN A 60 7.87 6.14 10.51
CA ASN A 60 7.08 5.04 11.07
C ASN A 60 6.79 3.97 10.03
N ILE A 61 6.70 2.72 10.47
CA ILE A 61 6.12 1.62 9.68
C ILE A 61 4.81 1.22 10.35
N LEU A 62 3.74 1.14 9.55
CA LEU A 62 2.40 0.82 10.04
C LEU A 62 1.67 -0.10 9.05
N TYR A 63 0.62 -0.75 9.54
CA TYR A 63 -0.22 -1.64 8.76
C TYR A 63 -1.59 -1.02 8.50
N LEU A 64 -2.01 -0.99 7.23
CA LEU A 64 -3.36 -0.59 6.83
C LEU A 64 -4.12 -1.82 6.33
N ILE A 65 -5.32 -2.04 6.83
CA ILE A 65 -6.20 -3.15 6.41
C ILE A 65 -7.35 -2.56 5.60
N ILE A 66 -7.38 -2.85 4.30
CA ILE A 66 -8.41 -2.38 3.37
C ILE A 66 -9.33 -3.56 3.03
N ARG A 67 -10.64 -3.32 3.02
CA ARG A 67 -11.70 -4.29 2.70
C ARG A 67 -12.72 -3.66 1.76
#